data_AF-I0HQ81-F1
#
_entry.id   AF-I0HQ81-F1
#
_cell.length_a   1.000
_cell.length_b   1.000
_cell.length_c   1.000
_cell.angle_alpha   90.00
_cell.angle_beta   90.00
_cell.angle_gamma   90.00
#
_symmetry.space_group_name_H-M   'P 1'
#
loop_
_entity.id
_entity.type
_entity.pdbx_description
1 polymer ?
#
loop_
_entity_poly.entity_id
_entity_poly.type
_entity_poly.pdbx_seq_one_letter_code
_entity_poly.pdbx_strand_id
1 'polypeptide(L)'
;MMNQAILDFDPQAEACDRSGFELGWDHARHGLVPAPGLLLDGTPVGQGWRAAKAVFGRRTLTPTRLVRRWLALRTDAWRRGVALDPGRVTWRHLSEIETGHCPVTRRAFGGADAPVVARLGSDPAYAPGALAMLCPQAEAAREGLDAAALLRRAAQAQAGLAEAPGGLTPAEAWRLAVLASLATPLPFVESVRVPLRVLPPPGLRPVNAAQRLQALVTLQFASGGWSERIRRLAALLPPEGGDALRHDFHLLAGALAARVIEARAGRDPRAVRQALEDAWADRRVNQRWQALAFGLGETGVLRLLERAVEAATARQPRRVTPGTAQPVGTPVAPARALRVVVPPRRPAAPGAARA
;
A
#
# COMPACT_ATOMS: atom_id res chain seq x y z
N MET A 1 52.00 19.10 -25.71
CA MET A 1 50.55 19.12 -25.49
C MET A 1 50.13 17.79 -24.88
N MET A 2 49.94 17.75 -23.56
CA MET A 2 49.40 16.57 -22.87
C MET A 2 47.87 16.68 -22.88
N ASN A 3 47.20 15.75 -23.55
CA ASN A 3 45.76 15.58 -23.47
C ASN A 3 45.42 15.03 -22.08
N GLN A 4 45.04 15.92 -21.16
CA GLN A 4 44.28 15.52 -19.97
C GLN A 4 42.90 15.09 -20.44
N ALA A 5 42.70 13.79 -20.62
CA ALA A 5 41.39 13.19 -20.69
C ALA A 5 40.74 13.38 -19.32
N ILE A 6 39.78 14.29 -19.24
CA ILE A 6 38.86 14.40 -18.10
C ILE A 6 38.12 13.05 -18.07
N LEU A 7 38.49 12.20 -17.12
CA LEU A 7 37.70 11.03 -16.75
C LEU A 7 36.39 11.57 -16.22
N ASP A 8 35.36 11.58 -17.06
CA ASP A 8 33.99 11.87 -16.65
C ASP A 8 33.56 10.75 -15.70
N PHE A 9 33.71 11.00 -14.39
CA PHE A 9 33.17 10.15 -13.35
C PHE A 9 31.66 10.36 -13.35
N ASP A 10 30.91 9.40 -13.89
CA ASP A 10 29.47 9.35 -13.73
C ASP A 10 29.14 8.62 -12.41
N PRO A 11 28.79 9.33 -11.32
CA PRO A 11 28.47 8.72 -10.03
C PRO A 11 27.20 7.85 -10.10
N GLN A 12 26.32 8.09 -11.08
CA GLN A 12 25.10 7.33 -11.26
C GLN A 12 25.38 5.97 -11.92
N ALA A 13 26.31 5.92 -12.87
CA ALA A 13 26.83 4.67 -13.42
C ALA A 13 27.48 3.82 -12.33
N GLU A 14 28.31 4.42 -11.46
CA GLU A 14 28.96 3.69 -10.36
C GLU A 14 27.95 3.15 -9.33
N ALA A 15 26.92 3.93 -9.00
CA ALA A 15 25.85 3.48 -8.10
C ALA A 15 25.01 2.35 -8.71
N CYS A 16 24.75 2.40 -10.03
CA CYS A 16 24.09 1.33 -10.77
C CYS A 16 24.93 0.04 -10.78
N ASP A 17 26.24 0.16 -10.98
CA ASP A 17 27.19 -0.95 -10.97
C ASP A 17 27.26 -1.60 -9.58
N ARG A 18 27.39 -0.79 -8.52
CA ARG A 18 27.37 -1.28 -7.14
C ARG A 18 26.07 -2.01 -6.81
N SER A 19 24.94 -1.43 -7.19
CA SER A 19 23.61 -2.04 -6.99
C SER A 19 23.48 -3.37 -7.75
N GLY A 20 24.02 -3.43 -8.98
CA GLY A 20 24.06 -4.65 -9.78
C GLY A 20 24.95 -5.72 -9.14
N PHE A 21 26.12 -5.36 -8.63
CA PHE A 21 27.01 -6.26 -7.91
C PHE A 21 26.31 -6.86 -6.66
N GLU A 22 25.70 -6.03 -5.83
CA GLU A 22 24.95 -6.47 -4.64
C GLU A 22 23.77 -7.39 -5.01
N LEU A 23 23.08 -7.10 -6.12
CA LEU A 23 22.01 -7.97 -6.62
C LEU A 23 22.55 -9.36 -6.99
N GLY A 24 23.67 -9.42 -7.71
CA GLY A 24 24.35 -10.68 -8.03
C GLY A 24 24.75 -11.45 -6.78
N TRP A 25 25.27 -10.74 -5.78
CA TRP A 25 25.66 -11.30 -4.50
C TRP A 25 24.48 -11.96 -3.76
N ASP A 26 23.34 -11.29 -3.69
CA ASP A 26 22.16 -11.80 -3.01
C ASP A 26 21.52 -13.00 -3.76
N HIS A 27 21.59 -13.02 -5.09
CA HIS A 27 21.22 -14.22 -5.86
C HIS A 27 22.04 -15.43 -5.41
N ALA A 28 23.37 -15.31 -5.37
CA ALA A 28 24.27 -16.39 -4.97
C ALA A 28 24.06 -16.80 -3.50
N ARG A 29 23.88 -15.83 -2.59
CA ARG A 29 23.58 -16.07 -1.17
C ARG A 29 22.37 -16.99 -0.96
N HIS A 30 21.36 -16.86 -1.81
CA HIS A 30 20.14 -17.66 -1.80
C HIS A 30 20.19 -18.88 -2.73
N GLY A 31 21.35 -19.24 -3.26
CA GLY A 31 21.50 -20.38 -4.17
C GLY A 31 20.74 -20.24 -5.48
N LEU A 32 20.44 -19.00 -5.90
CA LEU A 32 19.72 -18.70 -7.12
C LEU A 32 20.68 -18.23 -8.20
N VAL A 33 20.37 -18.62 -9.44
CA VAL A 33 21.11 -18.19 -10.63
C VAL A 33 20.34 -17.04 -11.28
N PRO A 34 20.97 -15.87 -11.51
CA PRO A 34 20.37 -14.80 -12.31
C PRO A 34 20.02 -15.27 -13.73
N ALA A 35 19.15 -14.52 -14.43
CA ALA A 35 18.84 -14.82 -15.83
C ALA A 35 20.14 -14.81 -16.69
N PRO A 36 20.28 -15.67 -17.72
CA PRO A 36 21.53 -15.80 -18.47
C PRO A 36 22.09 -14.49 -19.04
N GLY A 37 21.23 -13.60 -19.54
CA GLY A 37 21.65 -12.28 -20.04
C GLY A 37 22.28 -11.37 -18.99
N LEU A 38 22.06 -11.64 -17.69
CA LEU A 38 22.69 -10.92 -16.58
C LEU A 38 24.04 -11.53 -16.16
N LEU A 39 24.40 -12.69 -16.70
CA LEU A 39 25.64 -13.42 -16.36
C LEU A 39 26.74 -13.25 -17.43
N LEU A 40 26.50 -12.43 -18.45
CA LEU A 40 27.50 -12.10 -19.47
C LEU A 40 28.75 -11.47 -18.82
N ASP A 41 29.89 -11.60 -19.50
CA ASP A 41 31.13 -11.01 -19.02
C ASP A 41 31.03 -9.48 -18.98
N GLY A 42 31.61 -8.89 -17.93
CA GLY A 42 31.55 -7.45 -17.68
C GLY A 42 30.28 -6.96 -16.97
N THR A 43 29.20 -7.75 -16.86
CA THR A 43 28.01 -7.26 -16.14
C THR A 43 28.25 -7.18 -14.63
N PRO A 44 27.82 -6.09 -13.95
CA PRO A 44 27.98 -5.98 -12.50
C PRO A 44 27.28 -7.11 -11.73
N VAL A 45 26.09 -7.52 -12.20
CA VAL A 45 25.33 -8.66 -11.65
C VAL A 45 26.11 -9.97 -11.77
N GLY A 46 26.71 -10.24 -12.93
CA GLY A 46 27.51 -11.44 -13.15
C GLY A 46 28.77 -11.47 -12.28
N GLN A 47 29.45 -10.33 -12.15
CA GLN A 47 30.62 -10.17 -11.29
C GLN A 47 30.27 -10.44 -9.82
N GLY A 48 29.22 -9.81 -9.30
CA GLY A 48 28.76 -10.01 -7.92
C GLY A 48 28.34 -11.44 -7.62
N TRP A 49 27.63 -12.08 -8.56
CA TRP A 49 27.22 -13.47 -8.42
C TRP A 49 28.41 -14.43 -8.38
N ARG A 50 29.40 -14.26 -9.27
CA ARG A 50 30.63 -15.08 -9.28
C ARG A 50 31.45 -14.91 -8.00
N ALA A 51 31.63 -13.67 -7.55
CA ALA A 51 32.33 -13.36 -6.31
C ALA A 51 31.65 -14.01 -5.10
N ALA A 52 30.34 -13.85 -4.97
CA ALA A 52 29.56 -14.44 -3.88
C ALA A 52 29.53 -15.98 -3.94
N LYS A 53 29.50 -16.57 -5.13
CA LYS A 53 29.57 -18.04 -5.30
C LYS A 53 30.89 -18.59 -4.77
N ALA A 54 32.01 -17.89 -4.96
CA ALA A 54 33.30 -18.27 -4.39
C ALA A 54 33.30 -18.22 -2.84
N VAL A 55 32.55 -17.28 -2.25
CA VAL A 55 32.44 -17.11 -0.79
C VAL A 55 31.48 -18.12 -0.16
N PHE A 56 30.27 -18.25 -0.69
CA PHE A 56 29.23 -19.11 -0.10
C PHE A 56 29.41 -20.58 -0.48
N GLY A 57 29.94 -20.88 -1.67
CA GLY A 57 30.07 -22.23 -2.18
C GLY A 57 28.75 -23.01 -2.09
N ARG A 58 28.74 -24.08 -1.29
CA ARG A 58 27.53 -24.89 -1.02
C ARG A 58 26.69 -24.39 0.16
N ARG A 59 27.17 -23.42 0.94
CA ARG A 59 26.51 -22.88 2.15
C ARG A 59 25.59 -21.72 1.77
N THR A 60 24.47 -22.03 1.13
CA THR A 60 23.47 -21.04 0.70
C THR A 60 22.20 -21.11 1.54
N LEU A 61 21.45 -20.01 1.58
CA LEU A 61 20.14 -19.94 2.22
C LEU A 61 19.06 -20.50 1.30
N THR A 62 18.11 -21.27 1.84
CA THR A 62 16.98 -21.78 1.05
C THR A 62 16.06 -20.63 0.60
N PRO A 63 15.82 -20.46 -0.71
CA PRO A 63 15.03 -19.34 -1.22
C PRO A 63 13.52 -19.60 -1.06
N THR A 64 12.85 -18.77 -0.24
CA THR A 64 11.38 -18.76 -0.14
C THR A 64 10.74 -18.06 -1.35
N ARG A 65 9.41 -18.22 -1.53
CA ARG A 65 8.65 -17.49 -2.56
C ARG A 65 8.82 -15.97 -2.47
N LEU A 66 8.87 -15.43 -1.26
CA LEU A 66 9.05 -14.00 -1.02
C LEU A 66 10.46 -13.52 -1.39
N VAL A 67 11.49 -14.31 -1.10
CA VAL A 67 12.87 -14.03 -1.52
C VAL A 67 12.97 -13.97 -3.05
N ARG A 68 12.37 -14.95 -3.75
CA ARG A 68 12.34 -14.96 -5.22
C ARG A 68 11.64 -13.72 -5.79
N ARG A 69 10.50 -13.31 -5.22
CA ARG A 69 9.79 -12.10 -5.63
C ARG A 69 10.58 -10.83 -5.36
N TRP A 70 11.27 -10.76 -4.22
CA TRP A 70 12.15 -9.63 -3.88
C TRP A 70 13.33 -9.50 -4.85
N LEU A 71 14.00 -10.60 -5.19
CA LEU A 71 15.08 -10.59 -6.17
C LEU A 71 14.58 -10.23 -7.58
N ALA A 72 13.40 -10.71 -7.97
CA ALA A 72 12.77 -10.33 -9.23
C ALA A 72 12.47 -8.81 -9.27
N LEU A 73 11.93 -8.26 -8.18
CA LEU A 73 11.68 -6.82 -8.06
C LEU A 73 12.97 -6.00 -8.17
N ARG A 74 14.04 -6.42 -7.50
CA ARG A 74 15.35 -5.74 -7.58
C ARG A 74 15.96 -5.83 -8.97
N THR A 75 15.85 -6.98 -9.62
CA THR A 75 16.33 -7.18 -11.00
C THR A 75 15.62 -6.24 -11.95
N ASP A 76 14.30 -6.13 -11.83
CA ASP A 76 13.48 -5.27 -12.68
C ASP A 76 13.72 -3.77 -12.38
N ALA A 77 13.86 -3.39 -11.11
CA ALA A 77 14.24 -2.03 -10.71
C ALA A 77 15.60 -1.63 -11.30
N TRP A 78 16.62 -2.49 -11.17
CA TRP A 78 17.95 -2.28 -11.72
C TRP A 78 17.94 -2.14 -13.24
N ARG A 79 17.22 -3.02 -13.95
CA ARG A 79 17.07 -2.95 -15.42
C ARG A 79 16.42 -1.65 -15.89
N ARG A 80 15.49 -1.10 -15.10
CA ARG A 80 14.79 0.15 -15.42
C ARG A 80 15.53 1.40 -14.92
N GLY A 81 16.71 1.24 -14.31
CA GLY A 81 17.45 2.36 -13.71
C GLY A 81 16.69 3.03 -12.54
N VAL A 82 15.76 2.31 -11.91
CA VAL A 82 14.92 2.82 -10.83
C VAL A 82 15.55 2.44 -9.50
N ALA A 83 15.82 3.42 -8.65
CA ALA A 83 16.42 3.17 -7.35
C ALA A 83 15.49 2.31 -6.45
N LEU A 84 16.08 1.36 -5.74
CA LEU A 84 15.41 0.54 -4.75
C LEU A 84 16.35 0.35 -3.56
N ASP A 85 15.95 0.87 -2.39
CA ASP A 85 16.70 0.69 -1.15
C ASP A 85 16.48 -0.72 -0.60
N PRO A 86 17.49 -1.62 -0.64
CA PRO A 86 17.33 -3.00 -0.20
C PRO A 86 17.14 -3.14 1.32
N GLY A 87 17.52 -2.13 2.10
CA GLY A 87 17.30 -2.10 3.55
C GLY A 87 15.86 -1.77 3.93
N ARG A 88 15.17 -1.00 3.09
CA ARG A 88 13.76 -0.62 3.27
C ARG A 88 12.78 -1.55 2.56
N VAL A 89 13.06 -1.88 1.29
CA VAL A 89 12.25 -2.80 0.48
C VAL A 89 12.87 -4.19 0.55
N THR A 90 12.62 -4.87 1.67
CA THR A 90 13.07 -6.25 1.93
C THR A 90 12.01 -7.28 1.56
N TRP A 91 12.38 -8.57 1.50
CA TRP A 91 11.41 -9.67 1.40
C TRP A 91 10.41 -9.68 2.57
N ARG A 92 10.81 -9.20 3.75
CA ARG A 92 9.91 -9.05 4.91
C ARG A 92 8.89 -7.96 4.65
N HIS A 93 9.31 -6.82 4.10
CA HIS A 93 8.37 -5.79 3.68
C HIS A 93 7.39 -6.31 2.62
N LEU A 94 7.86 -7.12 1.65
CA LEU A 94 6.97 -7.75 0.67
C LEU A 94 5.92 -8.67 1.30
N SER A 95 6.23 -9.31 2.43
CA SER A 95 5.24 -10.09 3.19
C SER A 95 4.15 -9.23 3.82
N GLU A 96 4.46 -7.97 4.15
CA GLU A 96 3.50 -7.04 4.75
C GLU A 96 2.51 -6.47 3.74
N ILE A 97 2.90 -6.38 2.47
CA ILE A 97 2.03 -5.91 1.37
C ILE A 97 1.32 -7.05 0.64
N GLU A 98 1.55 -8.29 1.07
CA GLU A 98 0.97 -9.46 0.43
C GLU A 98 -0.55 -9.51 0.61
N THR A 99 -1.24 -9.73 -0.51
CA THR A 99 -2.69 -9.93 -0.56
C THR A 99 -2.99 -11.06 -1.54
N GLY A 100 -4.09 -11.78 -1.32
CA GLY A 100 -4.52 -12.87 -2.21
C GLY A 100 -5.30 -12.38 -3.44
N HIS A 101 -5.62 -11.08 -3.51
CA HIS A 101 -6.49 -10.52 -4.54
C HIS A 101 -5.97 -9.17 -5.04
N CYS A 102 -6.17 -8.90 -6.32
CA CYS A 102 -5.88 -7.59 -6.89
C CYS A 102 -6.85 -6.55 -6.31
N PRO A 103 -6.37 -5.41 -5.77
CA PRO A 103 -7.26 -4.35 -5.27
C PRO A 103 -8.04 -3.67 -6.40
N VAL A 104 -7.50 -3.68 -7.62
CA VAL A 104 -8.09 -3.04 -8.79
C VAL A 104 -9.17 -3.90 -9.42
N THR A 105 -8.92 -5.16 -9.76
CA THR A 105 -9.93 -6.05 -10.40
C THR A 105 -10.76 -6.84 -9.40
N ARG A 106 -10.32 -6.90 -8.12
CA ARG A 106 -10.88 -7.78 -7.07
C ARG A 106 -10.80 -9.27 -7.40
N ARG A 107 -10.06 -9.70 -8.42
CA ARG A 107 -9.84 -11.11 -8.75
C ARG A 107 -8.73 -11.72 -7.89
N ALA A 108 -8.82 -13.02 -7.63
CA ALA A 108 -7.76 -13.74 -6.93
C ALA A 108 -6.52 -13.81 -7.80
N PHE A 109 -5.35 -13.71 -7.19
CA PHE A 109 -4.11 -13.93 -7.93
C PHE A 109 -3.94 -15.42 -8.25
N GLY A 110 -3.47 -15.73 -9.46
CA GLY A 110 -3.20 -17.11 -9.88
C GLY A 110 -2.93 -17.22 -11.38
N GLY A 111 -2.12 -18.20 -11.78
CA GLY A 111 -1.78 -18.41 -13.19
C GLY A 111 -1.25 -17.15 -13.89
N ALA A 112 -1.90 -16.76 -14.98
CA ALA A 112 -1.59 -15.52 -15.72
C ALA A 112 -1.83 -14.23 -14.91
N ASP A 113 -2.65 -14.28 -13.85
CA ASP A 113 -2.87 -13.18 -12.89
C ASP A 113 -1.88 -13.24 -11.72
N ALA A 114 -0.67 -13.75 -11.93
CA ALA A 114 0.39 -13.71 -10.92
C ALA A 114 0.65 -12.25 -10.50
N PRO A 115 0.78 -11.97 -9.19
CA PRO A 115 0.82 -10.59 -8.73
C PRO A 115 2.16 -9.94 -9.07
N VAL A 116 2.09 -8.71 -9.54
CA VAL A 116 3.24 -7.83 -9.76
C VAL A 116 3.31 -6.78 -8.64
N VAL A 117 4.53 -6.44 -8.20
CA VAL A 117 4.73 -5.37 -7.21
C VAL A 117 4.81 -4.05 -7.97
N ALA A 118 3.77 -3.24 -7.83
CA ALA A 118 3.62 -1.96 -8.51
C ALA A 118 4.14 -0.80 -7.66
N ARG A 119 4.87 0.13 -8.29
CA ARG A 119 5.23 1.45 -7.75
C ARG A 119 4.11 2.44 -8.08
N LEU A 120 3.30 2.82 -7.09
CA LEU A 120 2.08 3.60 -7.30
C LEU A 120 2.29 5.12 -7.28
N GLY A 121 3.35 5.59 -6.60
CA GLY A 121 3.63 7.02 -6.45
C GLY A 121 4.50 7.60 -7.55
N SER A 122 4.61 8.92 -7.58
CA SER A 122 5.54 9.67 -8.45
C SER A 122 7.00 9.61 -7.99
N ASP A 123 7.27 9.08 -6.79
CA ASP A 123 8.62 8.91 -6.24
C ASP A 123 9.51 8.17 -7.26
N PRO A 124 10.67 8.71 -7.66
CA PRO A 124 11.56 8.05 -8.62
C PRO A 124 12.07 6.69 -8.13
N ALA A 125 11.93 6.36 -6.85
CA ALA A 125 12.38 5.11 -6.25
C ALA A 125 11.23 4.20 -5.77
N TYR A 126 11.55 2.93 -5.52
CA TYR A 126 10.69 2.01 -4.79
C TYR A 126 10.64 2.38 -3.30
N ALA A 127 9.54 2.98 -2.85
CA ALA A 127 9.33 3.37 -1.46
C ALA A 127 8.32 2.45 -0.75
N PRO A 128 8.61 1.89 0.45
CA PRO A 128 7.75 0.92 1.14
C PRO A 128 6.28 1.34 1.35
N GLY A 129 6.02 2.65 1.51
CA GLY A 129 4.68 3.19 1.70
C GLY A 129 3.89 3.43 0.41
N ALA A 130 4.50 3.20 -0.76
CA ALA A 130 3.96 3.49 -2.09
C ALA A 130 3.90 2.25 -3.00
N LEU A 131 4.01 1.04 -2.42
CA LEU A 131 3.95 -0.23 -3.14
C LEU A 131 2.60 -0.92 -2.91
N ALA A 132 2.14 -1.63 -3.94
CA ALA A 132 1.02 -2.56 -3.82
C ALA A 132 1.21 -3.77 -4.75
N MET A 133 0.56 -4.89 -4.44
CA MET A 133 0.47 -6.01 -5.38
C MET A 133 -0.75 -5.83 -6.29
N LEU A 134 -0.52 -5.83 -7.60
CA LEU A 134 -1.54 -5.71 -8.65
C LEU A 134 -1.57 -6.96 -9.55
N CYS A 135 -2.64 -7.14 -10.32
CA CYS A 135 -2.60 -8.09 -11.43
C CYS A 135 -1.90 -7.42 -12.63
N PRO A 136 -1.36 -8.20 -13.59
CA PRO A 136 -0.66 -7.64 -14.75
C PRO A 136 -1.53 -6.68 -15.57
N GLN A 137 -2.83 -6.96 -15.73
CA GLN A 137 -3.75 -6.08 -16.44
C GLN A 137 -3.84 -4.69 -15.81
N ALA A 138 -3.97 -4.61 -14.48
CA ALA A 138 -4.08 -3.34 -13.78
C ALA A 138 -2.75 -2.56 -13.79
N GLU A 139 -1.62 -3.26 -13.78
CA GLU A 139 -0.30 -2.66 -13.94
C GLU A 139 -0.11 -2.09 -15.35
N ALA A 140 -0.41 -2.87 -16.39
CA ALA A 140 -0.32 -2.41 -17.78
C ALA A 140 -1.25 -1.22 -18.06
N ALA A 141 -2.47 -1.24 -17.51
CA ALA A 141 -3.43 -0.15 -17.67
C ALA A 141 -2.95 1.21 -17.12
N ARG A 142 -1.96 1.24 -16.22
CA ARG A 142 -1.40 2.48 -15.66
C ARG A 142 -0.12 2.94 -16.36
N GLU A 143 0.46 2.12 -17.22
CA GLU A 143 1.75 2.40 -17.82
C GLU A 143 1.75 3.76 -18.55
N GLY A 144 2.72 4.62 -18.22
CA GLY A 144 2.83 5.96 -18.78
C GLY A 144 1.80 6.98 -18.29
N LEU A 145 0.92 6.63 -17.33
CA LEU A 145 -0.12 7.54 -16.82
C LEU A 145 0.17 7.95 -15.37
N ASP A 146 0.10 9.25 -15.11
CA ASP A 146 0.10 9.78 -13.75
C ASP A 146 -1.29 9.65 -13.08
N ALA A 147 -1.35 9.93 -11.78
CA ALA A 147 -2.59 9.85 -11.02
C ALA A 147 -3.69 10.77 -11.57
N ALA A 148 -3.35 11.97 -12.05
CA ALA A 148 -4.30 12.93 -12.59
C ALA A 148 -4.91 12.44 -13.92
N ALA A 149 -4.09 11.89 -14.81
CA ALA A 149 -4.52 11.27 -16.06
C ALA A 149 -5.40 10.05 -15.81
N LEU A 150 -5.05 9.20 -14.85
CA LEU A 150 -5.88 8.07 -14.43
C LEU A 150 -7.25 8.53 -13.90
N LEU A 151 -7.29 9.56 -13.05
CA LEU A 151 -8.54 10.13 -12.52
C LEU A 151 -9.42 10.69 -13.65
N ARG A 152 -8.83 11.43 -14.60
CA ARG A 152 -9.56 11.94 -15.77
C ARG A 152 -10.13 10.81 -16.64
N ARG A 153 -9.32 9.79 -16.96
CA ARG A 153 -9.76 8.65 -17.75
C ARG A 153 -10.86 7.84 -17.05
N ALA A 154 -10.74 7.62 -15.75
CA ALA A 154 -11.78 6.95 -14.97
C ALA A 154 -13.11 7.74 -14.99
N ALA A 155 -13.05 9.06 -14.85
CA ALA A 155 -14.22 9.92 -14.95
C ALA A 155 -14.87 9.88 -16.34
N GLN A 156 -14.07 9.96 -17.42
CA GLN A 156 -14.55 9.85 -18.80
C GLN A 156 -15.20 8.48 -19.06
N ALA A 157 -14.57 7.39 -18.61
CA ALA A 157 -15.11 6.04 -18.76
C ALA A 157 -16.43 5.85 -18.01
N GLN A 158 -16.54 6.42 -16.79
CA GLN A 158 -17.78 6.38 -16.01
C GLN A 158 -18.91 7.19 -16.67
N ALA A 159 -18.58 8.25 -17.39
CA ALA A 159 -19.53 9.06 -18.15
C ALA A 159 -19.87 8.48 -19.53
N GLY A 160 -19.24 7.37 -19.94
CA GLY A 160 -19.41 6.79 -21.28
C GLY A 160 -18.77 7.61 -22.40
N LEU A 161 -17.85 8.52 -22.07
CA LEU A 161 -17.19 9.42 -23.03
C LEU A 161 -15.90 8.83 -23.61
N ALA A 162 -15.36 7.78 -22.98
CA ALA A 162 -14.16 7.08 -23.44
C ALA A 162 -14.17 5.63 -22.92
N GLU A 163 -13.37 4.77 -23.53
CA GLU A 163 -13.11 3.44 -22.98
C GLU A 163 -12.18 3.52 -21.75
N ALA A 164 -12.37 2.59 -20.82
CA ALA A 164 -11.48 2.46 -19.68
C ALA A 164 -10.11 1.87 -20.10
N PRO A 165 -9.00 2.33 -19.49
CA PRO A 165 -7.66 1.95 -19.91
C PRO A 165 -7.39 0.45 -19.71
N GLY A 166 -6.65 -0.17 -20.65
CA GLY A 166 -6.16 -1.54 -20.51
C GLY A 166 -7.24 -2.61 -20.41
N GLY A 167 -8.40 -2.39 -21.03
CA GLY A 167 -9.54 -3.32 -21.00
C GLY A 167 -10.18 -3.48 -19.62
N LEU A 168 -9.92 -2.54 -18.70
CA LEU A 168 -10.59 -2.48 -17.41
C LEU A 168 -12.05 -2.05 -17.59
N THR A 169 -12.91 -2.44 -16.66
CA THR A 169 -14.25 -1.83 -16.54
C THR A 169 -14.15 -0.41 -15.96
N PRO A 170 -15.17 0.46 -16.14
CA PRO A 170 -15.16 1.81 -15.53
C PRO A 170 -14.98 1.79 -14.00
N ALA A 171 -15.55 0.79 -13.33
CA ALA A 171 -15.39 0.62 -11.88
C ALA A 171 -13.96 0.20 -11.48
N GLU A 172 -13.27 -0.58 -12.32
CA GLU A 172 -11.87 -0.95 -12.10
C GLU A 172 -10.94 0.22 -12.42
N ALA A 173 -11.22 0.98 -13.47
CA ALA A 173 -10.48 2.20 -13.79
C ALA A 173 -10.51 3.21 -12.64
N TRP A 174 -11.68 3.40 -12.01
CA TRP A 174 -11.80 4.21 -10.79
C TRP A 174 -10.97 3.66 -9.64
N ARG A 175 -10.97 2.34 -9.40
CA ARG A 175 -10.13 1.72 -8.36
C ARG A 175 -8.65 1.96 -8.63
N LEU A 176 -8.20 1.81 -9.87
CA LEU A 176 -6.81 2.07 -10.27
C LEU A 176 -6.43 3.54 -10.05
N ALA A 177 -7.27 4.47 -10.50
CA ALA A 177 -7.03 5.91 -10.36
C ALA A 177 -6.96 6.35 -8.90
N VAL A 178 -7.88 5.86 -8.06
CA VAL A 178 -7.87 6.14 -6.62
C VAL A 178 -6.62 5.54 -5.99
N LEU A 179 -6.24 4.32 -6.35
CA LEU A 179 -5.05 3.67 -5.81
C LEU A 179 -3.76 4.48 -6.10
N ALA A 180 -3.61 4.99 -7.32
CA ALA A 180 -2.50 5.88 -7.71
C ALA A 180 -2.54 7.21 -6.94
N SER A 181 -3.74 7.79 -6.77
CA SER A 181 -3.91 9.04 -6.01
C SER A 181 -3.52 8.91 -4.53
N LEU A 182 -3.69 7.73 -3.91
CA LEU A 182 -3.27 7.51 -2.53
C LEU A 182 -1.75 7.67 -2.37
N ALA A 183 -0.96 7.35 -3.39
CA ALA A 183 0.50 7.44 -3.34
C ALA A 183 1.07 8.72 -4.02
N THR A 184 0.20 9.62 -4.48
CA THR A 184 0.60 10.82 -5.23
C THR A 184 0.14 12.07 -4.49
N PRO A 185 1.03 13.02 -4.17
CA PRO A 185 0.61 14.28 -3.55
C PRO A 185 -0.38 15.03 -4.42
N LEU A 186 -1.51 15.43 -3.84
CA LEU A 186 -2.55 16.22 -4.48
C LEU A 186 -2.86 17.45 -3.63
N PRO A 187 -3.25 18.59 -4.25
CA PRO A 187 -3.82 19.71 -3.51
C PRO A 187 -5.00 19.26 -2.65
N PHE A 188 -5.17 19.83 -1.46
CA PHE A 188 -6.20 19.42 -0.51
C PHE A 188 -7.59 19.32 -1.15
N VAL A 189 -8.00 20.35 -1.89
CA VAL A 189 -9.31 20.42 -2.57
C VAL A 189 -9.50 19.28 -3.56
N GLU A 190 -8.46 18.92 -4.32
CA GLU A 190 -8.52 17.80 -5.27
C GLU A 190 -8.61 16.47 -4.52
N SER A 191 -7.78 16.27 -3.48
CA SER A 191 -7.76 15.04 -2.69
C SER A 191 -9.11 14.75 -1.99
N VAL A 192 -9.83 15.80 -1.56
CA VAL A 192 -11.17 15.70 -0.97
C VAL A 192 -12.21 15.23 -1.98
N ARG A 193 -12.06 15.61 -3.25
CA ARG A 193 -13.00 15.27 -4.32
C ARG A 193 -12.83 13.84 -4.85
N VAL A 194 -11.72 13.18 -4.54
CA VAL A 194 -11.47 11.79 -4.97
C VAL A 194 -12.33 10.82 -4.14
N PRO A 195 -13.23 10.03 -4.75
CA PRO A 195 -14.00 9.01 -4.04
C PRO A 195 -13.09 7.83 -3.62
N LEU A 196 -13.20 7.32 -2.39
CA LEU A 196 -12.41 6.16 -1.93
C LEU A 196 -12.95 4.83 -2.46
N ARG A 197 -12.88 4.65 -3.78
CA ARG A 197 -13.36 3.46 -4.51
C ARG A 197 -12.53 2.21 -4.23
N VAL A 198 -11.39 2.36 -3.58
CA VAL A 198 -10.55 1.27 -3.08
C VAL A 198 -9.94 1.69 -1.74
N LEU A 199 -10.03 0.82 -0.73
CA LEU A 199 -9.33 1.04 0.52
C LEU A 199 -7.84 0.77 0.32
N PRO A 200 -6.93 1.49 1.01
CA PRO A 200 -5.49 1.25 0.91
C PRO A 200 -5.20 -0.25 1.14
N PRO A 201 -4.54 -0.95 0.19
CA PRO A 201 -4.08 -2.31 0.42
C PRO A 201 -3.00 -2.34 1.52
N PRO A 202 -2.70 -3.52 2.08
CA PRO A 202 -1.67 -3.66 3.11
C PRO A 202 -0.35 -3.00 2.70
N GLY A 203 0.25 -2.23 3.62
CA GLY A 203 1.51 -1.51 3.41
C GLY A 203 1.42 -0.18 2.67
N LEU A 204 0.36 0.06 1.86
CA LEU A 204 0.17 1.35 1.22
C LEU A 204 -0.19 2.41 2.26
N ARG A 205 0.53 3.53 2.25
CA ARG A 205 0.34 4.66 3.16
C ARG A 205 -0.13 5.87 2.37
N PRO A 206 -1.41 6.27 2.48
CA PRO A 206 -1.89 7.43 1.74
C PRO A 206 -1.15 8.71 2.13
N VAL A 207 -0.67 9.45 1.13
CA VAL A 207 0.13 10.67 1.34
C VAL A 207 -0.76 11.89 1.62
N ASN A 208 -2.00 11.88 1.10
CA ASN A 208 -2.95 12.99 1.25
C ASN A 208 -3.76 12.88 2.54
N ALA A 209 -3.84 13.97 3.32
CA ALA A 209 -4.52 14.00 4.62
C ALA A 209 -6.01 13.65 4.52
N ALA A 210 -6.70 14.22 3.53
CA ALA A 210 -8.12 13.94 3.29
C ALA A 210 -8.36 12.45 3.05
N GLN A 211 -7.56 11.83 2.17
CA GLN A 211 -7.69 10.41 1.84
C GLN A 211 -7.30 9.49 3.01
N ARG A 212 -6.33 9.88 3.84
CA ARG A 212 -6.05 9.18 5.11
C ARG A 212 -7.25 9.18 6.04
N LEU A 213 -7.91 10.32 6.20
CA LEU A 213 -9.11 10.42 7.05
C LEU A 213 -10.27 9.63 6.46
N GLN A 214 -10.48 9.69 5.14
CA GLN A 214 -11.48 8.91 4.43
C GLN A 214 -11.29 7.41 4.66
N ALA A 215 -10.05 6.92 4.55
CA ALA A 215 -9.69 5.54 4.85
C ALA A 215 -9.90 5.20 6.34
N LEU A 216 -9.49 6.08 7.26
CA LEU A 216 -9.66 5.88 8.70
C LEU A 216 -11.14 5.72 9.08
N VAL A 217 -12.01 6.61 8.61
CA VAL A 217 -13.46 6.57 8.84
C VAL A 217 -14.03 5.27 8.29
N THR A 218 -13.71 4.93 7.04
CA THR A 218 -14.22 3.73 6.37
C THR A 218 -13.77 2.44 7.10
N LEU A 219 -12.53 2.37 7.57
CA LEU A 219 -12.01 1.21 8.30
C LEU A 219 -12.68 0.99 9.67
N GLN A 220 -13.25 2.03 10.29
CA GLN A 220 -14.05 1.84 11.52
C GLN A 220 -15.29 0.97 11.26
N PHE A 221 -15.90 1.11 10.08
CA PHE A 221 -17.06 0.32 9.67
C PHE A 221 -16.73 -1.13 9.32
N ALA A 222 -15.51 -1.41 8.84
CA ALA A 222 -15.06 -2.77 8.56
C ALA A 222 -14.81 -3.60 9.85
N SER A 223 -14.63 -2.93 10.99
CA SER A 223 -14.25 -3.56 12.26
C SER A 223 -15.45 -4.03 13.10
N GLY A 224 -15.25 -5.03 13.97
CA GLY A 224 -16.23 -5.35 15.01
C GLY A 224 -16.49 -4.17 15.96
N GLY A 225 -17.74 -4.02 16.43
CA GLY A 225 -18.15 -2.91 17.31
C GLY A 225 -18.09 -1.53 16.63
N TRP A 226 -18.38 -1.48 15.33
CA TRP A 226 -18.21 -0.27 14.52
C TRP A 226 -18.97 0.95 15.06
N SER A 227 -20.19 0.78 15.58
CA SER A 227 -21.00 1.91 16.08
C SER A 227 -20.30 2.65 17.22
N GLU A 228 -19.70 1.90 18.13
CA GLU A 228 -18.92 2.46 19.24
C GLU A 228 -17.61 3.09 18.75
N ARG A 229 -16.95 2.50 17.74
CA ARG A 229 -15.77 3.11 17.10
C ARG A 229 -16.10 4.44 16.43
N ILE A 230 -17.24 4.54 15.75
CA ILE A 230 -17.70 5.77 15.09
C ILE A 230 -18.04 6.84 16.11
N ARG A 231 -18.77 6.51 17.20
CA ARG A 231 -19.02 7.48 18.29
C ARG A 231 -17.74 8.05 18.87
N ARG A 232 -16.74 7.20 19.08
CA ARG A 232 -15.43 7.64 19.57
C ARG A 232 -14.70 8.53 18.60
N LEU A 233 -14.79 8.25 17.30
CA LEU A 233 -14.21 9.14 16.30
C LEU A 233 -14.93 10.49 16.25
N ALA A 234 -16.27 10.51 16.38
CA ALA A 234 -17.06 11.74 16.49
C ALA A 234 -16.65 12.59 17.71
N ALA A 235 -16.33 11.95 18.83
CA ALA A 235 -15.86 12.63 20.05
C ALA A 235 -14.48 13.31 19.87
N LEU A 236 -13.72 12.94 18.84
CA LEU A 236 -12.42 13.56 18.51
C LEU A 236 -12.54 14.75 17.55
N LEU A 237 -13.75 15.07 17.06
CA LEU A 237 -13.95 16.24 16.22
C LEU A 237 -13.51 17.53 16.96
N PRO A 238 -12.94 18.51 16.24
CA PRO A 238 -12.50 19.77 16.85
C PRO A 238 -13.71 20.52 17.43
N PRO A 239 -13.58 21.11 18.64
CA PRO A 239 -14.66 21.87 19.25
C PRO A 239 -15.00 23.13 18.44
N GLU A 240 -14.02 23.70 17.73
CA GLU A 240 -14.19 24.90 16.90
C GLU A 240 -15.24 24.73 15.78
N GLY A 241 -15.46 23.50 15.30
CA GLY A 241 -16.45 23.20 14.27
C GLY A 241 -17.90 23.09 14.78
N GLY A 242 -18.10 23.17 16.09
CA GLY A 242 -19.42 23.17 16.73
C GLY A 242 -20.31 21.97 16.36
N ASP A 243 -21.61 22.19 16.40
CA ASP A 243 -22.62 21.15 16.12
C ASP A 243 -22.80 20.84 14.64
N ALA A 244 -22.52 21.82 13.75
CA ALA A 244 -22.59 21.63 12.30
C ALA A 244 -21.64 20.51 11.84
N LEU A 245 -20.40 20.51 12.33
CA LEU A 245 -19.43 19.49 11.95
C LEU A 245 -19.79 18.10 12.47
N ARG A 246 -20.35 18.01 13.69
CA ARG A 246 -20.87 16.75 14.22
C ARG A 246 -22.05 16.25 13.41
N HIS A 247 -22.93 17.15 13.00
CA HIS A 247 -24.07 16.83 12.14
C HIS A 247 -23.60 16.24 10.81
N ASP A 248 -22.67 16.90 10.11
CA ASP A 248 -22.09 16.41 8.85
C ASP A 248 -21.41 15.04 9.01
N PHE A 249 -20.67 14.85 10.10
CA PHE A 249 -20.07 13.55 10.42
C PHE A 249 -21.14 12.46 10.60
N HIS A 250 -22.22 12.75 11.33
CA HIS A 250 -23.32 11.79 11.51
C HIS A 250 -24.07 11.50 10.21
N LEU A 251 -24.27 12.50 9.34
CA LEU A 251 -24.85 12.29 8.01
C LEU A 251 -23.97 11.35 7.17
N LEU A 252 -22.65 11.56 7.14
CA LEU A 252 -21.71 10.67 6.46
C LEU A 252 -21.76 9.27 7.07
N ALA A 253 -21.70 9.17 8.39
CA ALA A 253 -21.71 7.90 9.10
C ALA A 253 -22.99 7.11 8.84
N GLY A 254 -24.15 7.77 8.81
CA GLY A 254 -25.44 7.15 8.47
C GLY A 254 -25.48 6.65 7.03
N ALA A 255 -24.88 7.37 6.07
CA ALA A 255 -24.81 6.94 4.67
C ALA A 255 -23.99 5.65 4.52
N LEU A 256 -22.85 5.55 5.21
CA LEU A 256 -22.00 4.36 5.18
C LEU A 256 -22.61 3.20 5.98
N ALA A 257 -23.27 3.48 7.10
CA ALA A 257 -23.88 2.47 7.97
C ALA A 257 -24.92 1.61 7.23
N ALA A 258 -25.77 2.23 6.41
CA ALA A 258 -26.78 1.51 5.63
C ALA A 258 -26.16 0.40 4.76
N ARG A 259 -25.07 0.73 4.05
CA ARG A 259 -24.34 -0.20 3.18
C ARG A 259 -23.64 -1.32 3.95
N VAL A 260 -23.16 -1.02 5.15
CA VAL A 260 -22.49 -2.00 6.02
C VAL A 260 -23.48 -3.00 6.61
N ILE A 261 -24.68 -2.56 6.97
CA ILE A 261 -25.74 -3.43 7.50
C ILE A 261 -26.16 -4.43 6.43
N GLU A 262 -26.38 -3.97 5.20
CA GLU A 262 -26.68 -4.82 4.03
C GLU A 262 -25.58 -5.87 3.79
N ALA A 263 -24.31 -5.44 3.75
CA ALA A 263 -23.19 -6.33 3.44
C ALA A 263 -22.83 -7.33 4.56
N ARG A 264 -23.07 -6.96 5.83
CA ARG A 264 -22.75 -7.82 6.98
C ARG A 264 -23.68 -9.02 7.14
N ALA A 265 -24.81 -9.05 6.45
CA ALA A 265 -25.72 -10.19 6.42
C ALA A 265 -24.98 -11.50 6.01
N GLY A 266 -23.97 -11.40 5.14
CA GLY A 266 -23.18 -12.53 4.65
C GLY A 266 -21.95 -12.93 5.48
N ARG A 267 -21.60 -12.21 6.56
CA ARG A 267 -20.44 -12.47 7.46
C ARG A 267 -19.04 -12.62 6.81
N ASP A 268 -18.86 -12.33 5.52
CA ASP A 268 -17.54 -12.28 4.88
C ASP A 268 -16.88 -10.89 5.07
N PRO A 269 -15.74 -10.78 5.78
CA PRO A 269 -15.04 -9.50 5.95
C PRO A 269 -14.64 -8.83 4.63
N ARG A 270 -14.39 -9.63 3.58
CA ARG A 270 -14.04 -9.09 2.26
C ARG A 270 -15.26 -8.49 1.56
N ALA A 271 -16.41 -9.15 1.60
CA ALA A 271 -17.66 -8.58 1.10
C ALA A 271 -17.99 -7.24 1.78
N VAL A 272 -17.80 -7.15 3.11
CA VAL A 272 -17.97 -5.88 3.84
C VAL A 272 -17.00 -4.81 3.34
N ARG A 273 -15.73 -5.15 3.10
CA ARG A 273 -14.74 -4.22 2.54
C ARG A 273 -15.17 -3.72 1.15
N GLN A 274 -15.59 -4.63 0.27
CA GLN A 274 -16.02 -4.29 -1.08
C GLN A 274 -17.28 -3.43 -1.09
N ALA A 275 -18.25 -3.74 -0.24
CA ALA A 275 -19.46 -2.92 -0.10
C ALA A 275 -19.16 -1.50 0.39
N LEU A 276 -18.20 -1.34 1.30
CA LEU A 276 -17.72 -0.03 1.73
C LEU A 276 -17.03 0.75 0.62
N GLU A 277 -16.16 0.09 -0.16
CA GLU A 277 -15.54 0.68 -1.36
C GLU A 277 -16.59 1.05 -2.42
N ASP A 278 -17.63 0.23 -2.56
CA ASP A 278 -18.72 0.44 -3.49
C ASP A 278 -19.65 1.58 -3.05
N ALA A 279 -19.84 1.77 -1.74
CA ALA A 279 -20.58 2.91 -1.17
C ALA A 279 -19.98 4.25 -1.60
N TRP A 280 -18.66 4.33 -1.78
CA TRP A 280 -17.99 5.54 -2.27
C TRP A 280 -18.26 5.84 -3.75
N ALA A 281 -19.02 5.03 -4.51
CA ALA A 281 -19.59 5.46 -5.80
C ALA A 281 -20.77 6.39 -5.63
N ASP A 282 -21.47 6.32 -4.50
CA ASP A 282 -22.71 7.04 -4.31
C ASP A 282 -22.42 8.55 -4.19
N ARG A 283 -23.10 9.35 -5.02
CA ARG A 283 -22.98 10.80 -5.01
C ARG A 283 -23.31 11.39 -3.64
N ARG A 284 -24.29 10.83 -2.91
CA ARG A 284 -24.71 11.30 -1.58
C ARG A 284 -23.61 11.08 -0.53
N VAL A 285 -22.92 9.93 -0.59
CA VAL A 285 -21.78 9.65 0.30
C VAL A 285 -20.66 10.67 0.04
N ASN A 286 -20.34 10.90 -1.23
CA ASN A 286 -19.29 11.85 -1.61
C ASN A 286 -19.64 13.30 -1.25
N GLN A 287 -20.89 13.74 -1.41
CA GLN A 287 -21.32 15.08 -1.01
C GLN A 287 -21.20 15.29 0.50
N ARG A 288 -21.63 14.32 1.32
CA ARG A 288 -21.53 14.39 2.78
C ARG A 288 -20.08 14.37 3.25
N TRP A 289 -19.24 13.58 2.60
CA TRP A 289 -17.80 13.58 2.82
C TRP A 289 -17.16 14.92 2.49
N GLN A 290 -17.47 15.49 1.33
CA GLN A 290 -16.94 16.79 0.91
C GLN A 290 -17.37 17.90 1.88
N ALA A 291 -18.64 17.93 2.29
CA ALA A 291 -19.12 18.88 3.31
C ALA A 291 -18.31 18.79 4.61
N LEU A 292 -18.17 17.57 5.16
CA LEU A 292 -17.37 17.33 6.36
C LEU A 292 -15.90 17.75 6.20
N ALA A 293 -15.26 17.33 5.10
CA ALA A 293 -13.84 17.55 4.89
C ALA A 293 -13.53 19.03 4.60
N PHE A 294 -14.37 19.72 3.84
CA PHE A 294 -14.25 21.17 3.64
C PHE A 294 -14.55 21.95 4.91
N GLY A 295 -15.53 21.53 5.71
CA GLY A 295 -15.82 22.13 7.02
C GLY A 295 -14.68 21.97 8.02
N LEU A 296 -13.93 20.86 7.98
CA LEU A 296 -12.70 20.68 8.77
C LEU A 296 -11.54 21.57 8.27
N GLY A 297 -11.44 21.76 6.96
CA GLY A 297 -10.23 22.27 6.32
C GLY A 297 -9.02 21.32 6.49
N GLU A 298 -7.92 21.64 5.81
CA GLU A 298 -6.72 20.78 5.82
C GLU A 298 -6.13 20.60 7.23
N THR A 299 -5.98 21.70 7.96
CA THR A 299 -5.46 21.69 9.33
C THR A 299 -6.37 20.91 10.28
N GLY A 300 -7.70 21.01 10.12
CA GLY A 300 -8.65 20.25 10.95
C GLY A 300 -8.59 18.75 10.66
N VAL A 301 -8.44 18.36 9.40
CA VAL A 301 -8.24 16.95 8.99
C VAL A 301 -6.97 16.38 9.61
N LEU A 302 -5.86 17.12 9.56
CA LEU A 302 -4.59 16.70 10.16
C LEU A 302 -4.70 16.53 11.68
N ARG A 303 -5.24 17.53 12.38
CA ARG A 303 -5.46 17.46 13.83
C ARG A 303 -6.36 16.29 14.24
N LEU A 304 -7.41 16.00 13.48
CA LEU A 304 -8.28 14.85 13.75
C LEU A 304 -7.53 13.52 13.58
N LEU A 305 -6.68 13.40 12.57
CA LEU A 305 -5.85 12.22 12.37
C LEU A 305 -4.86 12.03 13.52
N GLU A 306 -4.20 13.09 13.97
CA GLU A 306 -3.27 13.07 15.11
C GLU A 306 -3.97 12.61 16.39
N ARG A 307 -5.10 13.23 16.74
CA ARG A 307 -5.91 12.84 17.90
C ARG A 307 -6.39 11.38 17.83
N ALA A 308 -6.72 10.90 16.63
CA ALA A 308 -7.12 9.50 16.42
C ALA A 308 -5.95 8.53 16.65
N VAL A 309 -4.73 8.90 16.25
CA VAL A 309 -3.52 8.11 16.53
C VAL A 309 -3.22 8.09 18.03
N GLU A 310 -3.25 9.24 18.70
CA GLU A 310 -3.05 9.36 20.15
C GLU A 310 -4.07 8.54 20.95
N ALA A 311 -5.35 8.62 20.59
CA ALA A 311 -6.40 7.83 21.21
C ALA A 311 -6.22 6.31 20.99
N ALA A 312 -5.61 5.91 19.87
CA ALA A 312 -5.30 4.51 19.58
C ALA A 312 -4.07 4.00 20.35
N THR A 313 -3.03 4.83 20.52
CA THR A 313 -1.81 4.46 21.26
C THR A 313 -2.06 4.41 22.77
N ALA A 314 -2.84 5.34 23.33
CA ALA A 314 -3.22 5.34 24.75
C ALA A 314 -3.98 4.07 25.17
N ARG A 315 -4.62 3.38 24.21
CA ARG A 315 -5.39 2.15 24.44
C ARG A 315 -4.62 0.85 24.32
N GLN A 316 -3.41 0.87 23.75
CA GLN A 316 -2.60 -0.34 23.76
C GLN A 316 -2.09 -0.54 25.19
N PRO A 317 -2.48 -1.62 25.90
CA PRO A 317 -1.87 -1.91 27.18
C PRO A 317 -0.36 -2.01 26.92
N ARG A 318 0.42 -1.14 27.57
CA ARG A 318 1.87 -1.32 27.65
C ARG A 318 2.06 -2.71 28.26
N ARG A 319 2.40 -3.70 27.42
CA ARG A 319 3.03 -4.91 27.93
C ARG A 319 4.38 -4.46 28.47
N VAL A 320 4.38 -4.06 29.74
CA VAL A 320 5.59 -3.95 30.54
C VAL A 320 6.06 -5.40 30.71
N THR A 321 6.95 -5.84 29.83
CA THR A 321 7.81 -6.98 30.14
C THR A 321 8.74 -6.52 31.27
N PRO A 322 8.71 -7.14 32.47
CA PRO A 322 9.71 -6.86 33.48
C PRO A 322 11.04 -7.46 33.04
N GLY A 323 12.09 -6.63 33.08
CA GLY A 323 13.48 -7.06 33.24
C GLY A 323 14.18 -7.65 32.01
N THR A 324 14.88 -6.80 31.26
CA THR A 324 16.34 -6.96 31.02
C THR A 324 16.87 -5.62 30.55
N ALA A 325 17.80 -5.05 31.31
CA ALA A 325 18.55 -3.86 30.95
C ALA A 325 19.49 -4.15 29.77
N GLN A 326 19.54 -3.25 28.78
CA GLN A 326 20.73 -2.88 28.00
C GLN A 326 20.42 -1.73 27.00
N PRO A 327 21.45 -1.03 26.45
CA PRO A 327 21.55 0.41 26.60
C PRO A 327 21.14 1.23 25.37
N VAL A 328 21.05 2.51 25.66
CA VAL A 328 20.80 3.71 24.85
C VAL A 328 21.35 3.68 23.42
N GLY A 329 20.50 4.10 22.47
CA GLY A 329 20.94 4.68 21.20
C GLY A 329 20.21 4.23 19.94
N THR A 330 18.90 4.45 19.81
CA THR A 330 18.24 4.46 18.48
C THR A 330 16.94 5.26 18.52
N PRO A 331 16.67 6.17 17.56
CA PRO A 331 15.46 6.97 17.57
C PRO A 331 14.22 6.12 17.28
N VAL A 332 13.16 6.43 18.03
CA VAL A 332 11.84 5.80 18.02
C VAL A 332 11.18 5.96 16.66
N ALA A 333 10.86 4.85 15.99
CA ALA A 333 10.02 4.83 14.80
C ALA A 333 8.52 4.92 15.18
N PRO A 334 7.76 5.95 14.77
CA PRO A 334 6.33 6.00 15.00
C PRO A 334 5.59 5.45 13.78
N ALA A 335 5.19 4.17 13.78
CA ALA A 335 4.16 3.67 12.84
C ALA A 335 3.69 2.25 13.17
N ARG A 336 2.93 2.08 14.25
CA ARG A 336 2.17 0.83 14.52
C ARG A 336 0.66 1.01 14.69
N ALA A 337 0.12 2.21 14.47
CA ALA A 337 -1.31 2.43 14.43
C ALA A 337 -1.85 2.04 13.05
N LEU A 338 -2.92 1.24 13.01
CA LEU A 338 -3.53 0.56 11.86
C LEU A 338 -2.95 -0.83 11.49
N ARG A 339 -2.69 -1.68 12.48
CA ARG A 339 -2.86 -3.14 12.27
C ARG A 339 -4.24 -3.55 12.79
N VAL A 340 -5.16 -3.92 11.90
CA VAL A 340 -6.30 -4.76 12.25
C VAL A 340 -5.73 -6.17 12.48
N VAL A 341 -5.56 -6.55 13.74
CA VAL A 341 -5.21 -7.92 14.10
C VAL A 341 -6.45 -8.78 13.90
N VAL A 342 -6.46 -9.59 12.84
CA VAL A 342 -7.41 -10.69 12.70
C VAL A 342 -6.93 -11.82 13.63
N PRO A 343 -7.71 -12.25 14.63
CA PRO A 343 -7.29 -13.36 15.49
C PRO A 343 -7.23 -14.67 14.70
N PRO A 344 -6.26 -15.56 14.95
CA PRO A 344 -6.24 -16.88 14.34
C PRO A 344 -7.48 -17.67 14.78
N ARG A 345 -8.16 -18.29 13.82
CA ARG A 345 -9.23 -19.27 14.08
C ARG A 345 -8.63 -20.41 14.91
N ARG A 346 -9.19 -20.67 16.09
CA ARG A 346 -8.97 -21.95 16.80
C ARG A 346 -9.45 -23.08 15.88
N PRO A 347 -8.67 -24.16 15.69
CA PRO A 347 -9.20 -25.36 15.05
C PRO A 347 -10.34 -25.89 15.91
N ALA A 348 -11.44 -26.25 15.25
CA ALA A 348 -12.56 -26.94 15.89
C ALA A 348 -12.05 -28.28 16.44
N ALA A 349 -12.35 -28.56 17.71
CA ALA A 349 -12.12 -29.86 18.30
C ALA A 349 -12.95 -30.92 17.52
N PRO A 350 -12.38 -32.10 17.24
CA PRO A 350 -13.14 -33.19 16.62
C PRO A 350 -14.26 -33.63 17.58
N GLY A 351 -15.50 -33.58 17.09
CA GLY A 351 -16.67 -34.06 17.80
C GLY A 351 -16.56 -35.56 18.04
N ALA A 352 -16.80 -35.95 19.29
CA ALA A 352 -16.99 -37.33 19.69
C ALA A 352 -18.16 -37.94 18.91
N ALA A 353 -17.88 -38.98 18.14
CA ALA A 353 -18.90 -39.91 17.67
C ALA A 353 -19.53 -40.59 18.89
N ARG A 354 -20.84 -40.43 19.05
CA ARG A 354 -21.64 -41.30 19.91
C ARG A 354 -22.11 -42.47 19.05
N ALA A 355 -21.77 -43.68 19.51
CA ALA A 355 -22.51 -44.91 19.24
C ALA A 355 -23.88 -44.86 19.94
#